data_AF-A0A170X165-F1
#
_entry.id   AF-A0A170X165-F1
#
_cell.length_a   1.000
_cell.length_b   1.000
_cell.length_c   1.000
_cell.angle_alpha   90.00
_cell.angle_beta   90.00
_cell.angle_gamma   90.00
#
_symmetry.space_group_name_H-M   'P 1'
#
loop_
_entity.id
_entity.type
_entity.pdbx_description
1 polymer ?
#
loop_
_entity_poly.entity_id
_entity_poly.type
_entity_poly.pdbx_seq_one_letter_code
_entity_poly.pdbx_strand_id
1 'polypeptide(L)'
;QSAIPKGTILAIAITTVSYVIMAIMTGAMVVRDASGSVDDFFNGTFTDCFNKTCPYGLQNSFQVMELVSAFGPLIYAGCFAATLSSALASLVSAPKVFQALCKDNLYPYITFFGKGYGKNGEPVRGYVLTFFISLVFL
;
A
#
# COMPACT_ATOMS: atom_id res chain seq x y z
N GLN A 1 -7.17 22.19 -18.95
CA GLN A 1 -6.11 21.19 -18.66
C GLN A 1 -5.03 21.69 -17.69
N SER A 2 -5.20 22.83 -16.99
CA SER A 2 -4.21 23.36 -16.03
C SER A 2 -4.30 22.74 -14.62
N ALA A 3 -5.41 22.07 -14.28
CA ALA A 3 -5.61 21.48 -12.95
C ALA A 3 -4.74 20.25 -12.67
N ILE A 4 -4.43 19.45 -13.70
CA ILE A 4 -3.65 18.21 -13.60
C ILE A 4 -2.23 18.48 -13.05
N PRO A 5 -1.40 19.35 -13.67
CA PRO A 5 -0.03 19.54 -13.20
C PRO A 5 0.03 20.12 -11.77
N LYS A 6 -0.88 21.04 -11.43
CA LYS A 6 -0.93 21.62 -10.08
C LYS A 6 -1.32 20.59 -9.02
N GLY A 7 -2.33 19.76 -9.31
CA GLY A 7 -2.78 18.71 -8.40
C GLY A 7 -1.72 17.64 -8.18
N THR A 8 -1.13 17.09 -9.24
CA THR A 8 -0.16 16.00 -9.14
C THR A 8 1.12 16.43 -8.41
N ILE A 9 1.66 17.60 -8.71
CA ILE A 9 2.89 18.09 -8.05
C ILE A 9 2.65 18.34 -6.57
N LEU A 10 1.50 18.96 -6.21
CA LEU A 10 1.15 19.20 -4.82
C LEU A 10 0.96 17.89 -4.04
N ALA A 11 0.29 16.90 -4.63
CA ALA A 11 0.09 15.59 -4.00
C ALA A 11 1.42 14.86 -3.75
N ILE A 12 2.35 14.89 -4.71
CA ILE A 12 3.69 14.30 -4.56
C ILE A 12 4.46 15.02 -3.46
N ALA A 13 4.42 16.34 -3.41
CA ALA A 13 5.11 17.11 -2.36
C ALA A 13 4.58 16.77 -0.95
N ILE A 14 3.26 16.70 -0.78
CA ILE A 14 2.65 16.40 0.52
C ILE A 14 2.99 14.97 0.97
N THR A 15 2.88 13.99 0.08
CA THR A 15 3.15 12.58 0.41
C THR A 15 4.63 12.31 0.69
N THR A 16 5.54 12.95 -0.05
CA THR A 16 6.98 12.80 0.21
C THR A 16 7.37 13.42 1.55
N VAL A 17 6.86 14.60 1.89
CA VAL A 17 7.10 15.23 3.19
C VAL A 17 6.53 14.37 4.33
N SER A 18 5.32 13.83 4.18
CA SER A 18 4.73 12.98 5.23
C SER A 18 5.52 11.68 5.44
N TYR A 19 6.03 11.05 4.37
CA TYR A 19 6.88 9.86 4.50
C TYR A 19 8.20 10.15 5.22
N VAL A 20 8.86 11.28 4.92
CA VAL A 20 10.10 11.67 5.60
C VAL A 20 9.87 11.92 7.09
N ILE A 21 8.79 12.63 7.43
CA ILE A 21 8.44 12.90 8.84
C ILE A 21 8.20 11.59 9.58
N MET A 22 7.42 10.67 9.01
CA MET A 22 7.16 9.36 9.62
C MET A 22 8.45 8.55 9.81
N ALA A 23 9.36 8.55 8.83
CA ALA A 23 10.64 7.85 8.95
C ALA A 23 11.52 8.41 10.08
N ILE A 24 11.60 9.73 10.22
CA ILE A 24 12.38 10.38 11.29
C ILE A 24 11.77 10.10 12.67
N MET A 25 10.44 10.24 12.80
CA MET A 25 9.75 10.03 14.07
C MET A 25 9.89 8.59 14.57
N THR A 26 9.75 7.62 13.68
CA THR A 26 9.84 6.20 14.01
C THR A 26 11.27 5.78 14.35
N GLY A 27 12.26 6.28 13.61
CA GLY A 27 13.68 6.07 13.92
C GLY A 27 14.14 6.74 15.23
N ALA A 28 13.50 7.84 15.65
CA ALA A 28 13.83 8.52 16.91
C ALA A 28 13.17 7.88 18.15
N MET A 29 12.02 7.23 17.99
CA MET A 29 11.20 6.74 19.11
C MET A 29 11.32 5.23 19.35
N VAL A 30 11.74 4.44 18.37
CA VAL A 30 11.71 2.97 18.44
C VAL A 30 13.10 2.39 18.23
N VAL A 31 13.46 1.43 19.08
CA VAL A 31 14.71 0.67 18.97
C VAL A 31 14.65 -0.38 17.84
N ARG A 32 15.83 -0.76 17.33
CA ARG A 32 15.97 -1.73 16.25
C ARG A 32 15.39 -3.11 16.61
N ASP A 33 15.75 -3.62 17.78
CA ASP A 33 15.34 -4.91 18.31
C ASP A 33 14.83 -4.75 19.75
N ALA A 34 13.76 -5.46 20.10
CA ALA A 34 13.17 -5.44 21.42
C ALA A 34 12.59 -6.82 21.82
N SER A 35 12.94 -7.26 23.04
CA SER A 35 12.50 -8.56 23.58
C SER A 35 11.02 -8.57 24.01
N GLY A 36 10.47 -7.44 24.45
CA GLY A 36 9.09 -7.32 24.93
C GLY A 36 8.83 -7.88 26.34
N SER A 37 9.86 -8.37 27.04
CA SER A 37 9.77 -8.81 28.44
C SER A 37 10.00 -7.65 29.41
N VAL A 38 9.18 -7.57 30.47
CA VAL A 38 9.32 -6.57 31.54
C VAL A 38 10.57 -6.80 32.38
N ASP A 39 10.99 -8.05 32.57
CA ASP A 39 12.18 -8.39 33.37
C ASP A 39 13.46 -7.92 32.67
N ASP A 40 13.51 -8.07 31.34
CA ASP A 40 14.63 -7.57 30.52
C ASP A 40 14.68 -6.04 30.47
N PHE A 41 13.53 -5.37 30.65
CA PHE A 41 13.48 -3.92 30.73
C PHE A 41 14.12 -3.42 32.03
N PHE A 42 13.80 -4.04 33.17
CA PHE A 42 14.42 -3.69 34.45
C PHE A 42 15.91 -4.03 34.51
N ASN A 43 16.34 -5.10 33.83
CA ASN A 43 17.75 -5.49 33.73
C ASN A 43 18.55 -4.71 32.68
N GLY A 44 17.91 -3.88 31.86
CA GLY A 44 18.55 -3.11 30.79
C GLY A 44 18.99 -3.93 29.57
N THR A 45 18.63 -5.22 29.50
CA THR A 45 18.99 -6.18 28.44
C THR A 45 17.87 -6.36 27.40
N PHE A 46 16.98 -5.38 27.26
CA PHE A 46 15.81 -5.47 26.38
C PHE A 46 16.15 -5.39 24.88
N THR A 47 17.33 -4.85 24.52
CA THR A 47 17.87 -4.80 23.15
C THR A 47 18.86 -5.93 22.83
N ASP A 48 19.29 -6.71 23.83
CA ASP A 48 20.30 -7.76 23.65
C ASP A 48 19.69 -9.03 23.03
N CYS A 49 19.61 -9.05 21.71
CA CYS A 49 18.98 -10.14 20.95
C CYS A 49 19.99 -11.14 20.36
N PHE A 50 21.18 -11.25 20.97
CA PHE A 50 22.25 -12.14 20.48
C PHE A 50 21.97 -13.63 20.73
N ASN A 51 21.43 -13.96 21.90
CA ASN A 51 21.19 -15.35 22.34
C ASN A 51 19.70 -15.65 22.54
N LYS A 52 18.82 -14.73 22.13
CA LYS A 52 17.36 -14.84 22.24
C LYS A 52 16.69 -14.20 21.02
N THR A 53 15.54 -14.75 20.62
CA THR A 53 14.72 -14.18 19.54
C THR A 53 13.91 -13.00 20.06
N CYS A 54 14.06 -11.84 19.43
CA CYS A 54 13.31 -10.63 19.77
C CYS A 54 12.15 -10.42 18.79
N PRO A 55 10.89 -10.53 19.25
CA PRO A 55 9.73 -10.41 18.37
C PRO A 55 9.34 -8.97 18.05
N TYR A 56 9.86 -7.99 18.81
CA TYR A 56 9.54 -6.57 18.63
C TYR A 56 10.76 -5.77 18.17
N GLY A 57 10.53 -4.51 17.84
CA GLY A 57 11.53 -3.58 17.31
C GLY A 57 11.31 -3.31 15.83
N LEU A 58 11.93 -2.23 15.33
CA LEU A 58 11.78 -1.78 13.93
C LEU A 58 12.15 -2.85 12.90
N GLN A 59 13.08 -3.75 13.23
CA GLN A 59 13.52 -4.79 12.31
C GLN A 59 12.62 -6.04 12.34
N ASN A 60 12.02 -6.37 13.49
CA ASN A 60 11.34 -7.65 13.68
C ASN A 60 9.82 -7.55 13.57
N SER A 61 9.22 -6.39 13.82
CA SER A 61 7.76 -6.23 13.76
C SER A 61 7.31 -5.16 12.76
N PHE A 62 6.35 -5.52 11.91
CA PHE A 62 5.72 -4.57 10.97
C PHE A 62 4.60 -3.73 11.63
N GLN A 63 4.14 -4.13 12.81
CA GLN A 63 3.06 -3.46 13.56
C GLN A 63 3.57 -2.43 14.58
N VAL A 64 4.83 -1.97 14.45
CA VAL A 64 5.40 -0.95 15.34
C VAL A 64 4.57 0.32 15.37
N MET A 65 3.97 0.73 14.25
CA MET A 65 3.12 1.93 14.23
C MET A 65 1.83 1.78 15.04
N GLU A 66 1.32 0.56 15.17
CA GLU A 66 0.18 0.26 16.03
C GLU A 66 0.58 0.33 17.50
N LEU A 67 1.75 -0.23 17.84
CA LEU A 67 2.30 -0.25 19.20
C LEU A 67 2.58 1.15 19.76
N VAL A 68 3.03 2.08 18.92
CA VAL A 68 3.34 3.47 19.33
C VAL A 68 2.09 4.37 19.33
N SER A 69 1.01 3.95 18.68
CA SER A 69 -0.21 4.76 18.58
C SER A 69 -0.97 4.85 19.91
N ALA A 70 -1.58 6.01 20.16
CA ALA A 70 -2.48 6.20 21.29
C ALA A 70 -3.74 5.30 21.20
N PHE A 71 -4.16 4.94 19.97
CA PHE A 71 -5.29 4.04 19.74
C PHE A 71 -5.02 3.10 18.57
N GLY A 72 -4.60 1.87 18.87
CA GLY A 72 -4.23 0.84 17.89
C GLY A 72 -5.31 0.56 16.82
N PRO A 73 -6.59 0.37 17.18
CA PRO A 73 -7.63 0.04 16.20
C PRO A 73 -7.83 1.11 15.11
N LEU A 74 -7.54 2.38 15.40
CA LEU A 74 -7.65 3.45 14.42
C LEU A 74 -6.57 3.36 13.33
N ILE A 75 -5.35 2.96 13.70
CA ILE A 75 -4.27 2.72 12.73
C ILE A 75 -4.62 1.53 11.84
N TYR A 76 -5.15 0.46 12.42
CA TYR A 76 -5.59 -0.71 11.67
C TYR A 76 -6.72 -0.37 10.67
N ALA A 77 -7.72 0.40 11.11
CA ALA A 77 -8.80 0.89 10.24
C ALA A 77 -8.26 1.79 9.10
N GLY A 78 -7.28 2.65 9.39
CA GLY A 78 -6.62 3.48 8.39
C GLY A 78 -5.86 2.65 7.34
N CYS A 79 -5.13 1.62 7.77
CA CYS A 79 -4.43 0.69 6.88
C CYS A 79 -5.40 -0.06 5.94
N PHE A 80 -6.53 -0.52 6.49
CA PHE A 80 -7.59 -1.14 5.69
C PHE A 80 -8.15 -0.17 4.65
N ALA A 81 -8.49 1.06 5.06
CA ALA A 81 -9.03 2.07 4.16
C ALA A 81 -8.04 2.43 3.05
N ALA A 82 -6.76 2.64 3.38
CA ALA A 82 -5.71 2.98 2.42
C ALA A 82 -5.48 1.85 1.40
N THR A 83 -5.41 0.60 1.87
CA THR A 83 -5.21 -0.58 1.02
C THR A 83 -6.40 -0.81 0.09
N LEU A 84 -7.63 -0.77 0.63
CA LEU A 84 -8.86 -0.91 -0.17
C LEU A 84 -9.00 0.20 -1.21
N SER A 85 -8.72 1.46 -0.83
CA SER A 85 -8.78 2.59 -1.76
C SER A 85 -7.79 2.43 -2.91
N SER A 86 -6.55 2.01 -2.61
CA SER A 86 -5.50 1.81 -3.62
C SER A 86 -5.81 0.62 -4.55
N ALA A 87 -6.35 -0.47 -3.98
CA ALA A 87 -6.77 -1.64 -4.73
C ALA A 87 -7.93 -1.31 -5.69
N LEU A 88 -8.97 -0.62 -5.21
CA LEU A 88 -10.12 -0.21 -6.03
C LEU A 88 -9.72 0.75 -7.15
N ALA A 89 -8.85 1.73 -6.86
CA ALA A 89 -8.33 2.64 -7.87
C ALA A 89 -7.56 1.89 -8.98
N SER A 90 -6.76 0.88 -8.61
CA SER A 90 -6.00 0.06 -9.56
C SER A 90 -6.89 -0.88 -10.37
N LEU A 91 -7.89 -1.51 -9.72
CA LEU A 91 -8.86 -2.40 -10.35
C LEU A 91 -9.69 -1.68 -11.42
N VAL A 92 -10.02 -0.41 -11.20
CA VAL A 92 -10.83 0.38 -12.16
C VAL A 92 -9.97 1.02 -13.25
N SER A 93 -8.72 1.40 -12.95
CA SER A 93 -7.86 2.08 -13.92
C SER A 93 -7.24 1.12 -14.94
N ALA A 94 -6.77 -0.06 -14.53
CA ALA A 94 -6.08 -0.99 -15.43
C ALA A 94 -6.94 -1.48 -16.61
N PRO A 95 -8.20 -1.93 -16.43
CA PRO A 95 -9.08 -2.34 -17.53
C PRO A 95 -9.43 -1.19 -18.47
N LYS A 96 -9.57 0.04 -17.96
CA LYS A 96 -9.88 1.22 -18.78
C LYS A 96 -8.70 1.62 -19.68
N VAL A 97 -7.48 1.57 -19.15
CA VAL A 97 -6.27 1.79 -19.95
C VAL A 97 -6.12 0.67 -20.99
N PHE A 98 -6.31 -0.59 -20.59
CA PHE A 98 -6.24 -1.72 -21.50
C PHE A 98 -7.29 -1.67 -22.62
N GLN A 99 -8.51 -1.23 -22.29
CA GLN A 99 -9.57 -1.02 -23.27
C GLN A 99 -9.22 0.08 -24.27
N ALA A 100 -8.63 1.19 -23.81
CA ALA A 100 -8.18 2.27 -24.70
C ALA A 100 -7.13 1.74 -25.69
N LEU A 101 -6.12 1.00 -25.19
CA LEU A 101 -5.10 0.38 -26.04
C LEU A 101 -5.68 -0.62 -27.06
N CYS A 102 -6.68 -1.41 -26.67
CA CYS A 102 -7.32 -2.35 -27.58
C CYS A 102 -8.16 -1.65 -28.66
N LYS A 103 -8.70 -0.45 -28.38
CA LYS A 103 -9.41 0.38 -29.38
C LYS A 103 -8.46 1.03 -30.37
N ASP A 104 -7.22 1.30 -29.96
CA ASP A 104 -6.18 1.85 -30.83
C ASP A 104 -5.62 0.80 -31.82
N ASN A 105 -6.04 -0.47 -31.73
CA ASN A 105 -5.61 -1.59 -32.59
C ASN A 105 -4.08 -1.74 -32.72
N LEU A 106 -3.33 -1.30 -31.71
CA LEU A 106 -1.86 -1.37 -31.71
C LEU A 106 -1.36 -2.82 -31.78
N TYR A 107 -2.12 -3.75 -31.21
CA TYR A 107 -1.85 -5.18 -31.24
C TYR A 107 -3.06 -5.93 -31.83
N PRO A 108 -2.92 -6.60 -32.99
CA PRO A 108 -4.05 -7.20 -33.69
C PRO A 108 -4.71 -8.37 -32.92
N TYR A 109 -3.98 -9.04 -32.03
CA TYR A 109 -4.46 -10.21 -31.29
C TYR A 109 -5.31 -9.91 -30.05
N ILE A 110 -5.27 -8.68 -29.51
CA ILE A 110 -5.96 -8.33 -28.24
C ILE A 110 -7.24 -7.50 -28.43
N THR A 111 -7.62 -7.22 -29.68
CA THR A 111 -8.80 -6.42 -30.06
C THR A 111 -10.12 -6.96 -29.47
N PHE A 112 -10.17 -8.25 -29.14
CA PHE A 112 -11.29 -8.89 -28.44
C PHE A 112 -11.65 -8.22 -27.10
N PHE A 113 -10.68 -7.66 -26.38
CA PHE A 113 -10.90 -7.02 -25.08
C PHE A 113 -11.34 -5.55 -25.17
N GLY A 114 -11.29 -4.94 -26.37
CA GLY A 114 -11.71 -3.55 -26.59
C GLY A 114 -13.23 -3.33 -26.61
N LYS A 115 -14.02 -4.41 -26.71
CA LYS A 115 -15.50 -4.33 -26.77
C LYS A 115 -16.07 -3.90 -25.42
N GLY A 116 -16.53 -2.64 -25.35
CA GLY A 116 -17.25 -2.11 -24.20
C GLY A 116 -18.67 -2.67 -24.12
N TYR A 117 -19.16 -2.89 -22.90
CA TYR A 117 -20.51 -3.38 -22.62
C TYR A 117 -21.32 -2.32 -21.84
N GLY A 118 -22.63 -2.28 -22.09
CA GLY A 118 -23.57 -1.37 -21.40
C GLY A 118 -23.53 0.09 -21.88
N LYS A 119 -24.36 0.93 -21.26
CA LYS A 119 -24.55 2.35 -21.62
C LYS A 119 -23.29 3.20 -21.40
N ASN A 120 -22.41 2.77 -20.50
CA ASN A 120 -21.17 3.45 -20.14
C ASN A 120 -19.92 2.88 -20.86
N GLY A 121 -20.09 1.84 -21.70
CA GLY A 121 -19.01 1.25 -22.48
C GLY A 121 -17.92 0.57 -21.65
N GLU A 122 -18.29 -0.08 -20.54
CA GLU A 122 -17.33 -0.63 -19.58
C GLU A 122 -16.64 -1.91 -20.08
N PRO A 123 -15.34 -2.11 -19.80
CA PRO A 123 -14.58 -3.26 -20.27
C PRO A 123 -14.77 -4.49 -19.38
N VAL A 124 -15.95 -5.11 -19.40
CA VAL A 124 -16.27 -6.31 -18.59
C VAL A 124 -15.24 -7.43 -18.78
N ARG A 125 -14.81 -7.68 -20.02
CA ARG A 125 -13.77 -8.67 -20.33
C ARG A 125 -12.40 -8.29 -19.74
N GLY A 126 -12.09 -7.00 -19.69
CA GLY A 126 -10.89 -6.47 -19.06
C GLY A 126 -10.90 -6.67 -17.54
N TYR A 127 -12.04 -6.41 -16.88
CA TYR A 127 -12.21 -6.67 -15.45
C TYR A 127 -12.01 -8.14 -15.09
N VAL A 128 -12.57 -9.06 -15.88
CA VAL A 128 -12.40 -10.51 -15.69
C VAL A 128 -10.93 -10.91 -15.83
N LEU A 129 -10.24 -10.38 -16.84
CA LEU A 129 -8.81 -10.63 -17.03
C LEU A 129 -7.97 -10.09 -15.87
N THR A 130 -8.20 -8.86 -15.43
CA THR A 130 -7.49 -8.31 -14.26
C THR A 130 -7.77 -9.10 -12.99
N PHE A 131 -9.00 -9.60 -12.81
CA PHE A 131 -9.36 -10.44 -11.67
C PHE A 131 -8.59 -11.77 -11.66
N PHE A 132 -8.51 -12.46 -12.80
CA PHE A 132 -7.73 -13.70 -12.89
C PHE A 132 -6.23 -13.46 -12.68
N ILE A 133 -5.67 -12.38 -13.24
CA ILE A 133 -4.26 -12.03 -13.01
C ILE A 133 -4.04 -11.77 -11.51
N SER A 134 -4.89 -10.96 -10.88
CA SER A 134 -4.81 -10.71 -9.44
C SER A 134 -4.90 -12.00 -8.63
N LEU A 135 -5.79 -12.94 -8.99
CA LEU A 135 -5.91 -14.24 -8.31
C LEU A 135 -4.67 -15.14 -8.48
N VAL A 136 -3.92 -15.02 -9.57
CA VAL A 136 -2.69 -15.80 -9.78
C VAL A 136 -1.54 -15.28 -8.90
N PHE A 137 -1.54 -13.99 -8.57
CA PHE A 137 -0.54 -13.36 -7.70
C PHE A 137 -0.91 -13.41 -6.21
N LEU A 138 -2.12 -13.87 -5.88
CA LEU A 138 -2.65 -13.97 -4.53
C LEU A 138 -2.38 -15.38 -3.97
#